data_AF-A0A2H0LZV4-F1
#
_entry.id   AF-A0A2H0LZV4-F1
#
_cell.length_a   1.000
_cell.length_b   1.000
_cell.length_c   1.000
_cell.angle_alpha   90.00
_cell.angle_beta   90.00
_cell.angle_gamma   90.00
#
_symmetry.space_group_name_H-M   'P 1'
#
loop_
_entity.id
_entity.type
_entity.pdbx_description
1 polymer ?
#
loop_
_entity_poly.entity_id
_entity_poly.type
_entity_poly.pdbx_seq_one_letter_code
_entity_poly.pdbx_strand_id
1 'polypeptide(L)'
;MPKAGRQIYDGAICHIIQRGNNRQEIFKEDQDYKKFLSIIKGYKWVYPFEIYNYCLMRNHIHLLIKIPTAKDLAKIMQGIFQSFRFYFGKKYNYAGYLYQGRFKSKLIEKDEYLLECARYIERNPLRAGIAADLKEYRWISYGFYAYGLRDKLITPNPLYLALSSDTKKRRRLYEEYIFGSRIYEEIVDREFKIQ
;
A
#
# COMPACT_ATOMS: atom_id res chain seq x y z
N MET A 1 11.16 -24.81 10.96
CA MET A 1 9.69 -24.84 11.19
C MET A 1 9.09 -23.56 10.62
N PRO A 2 8.03 -23.62 9.79
CA PRO A 2 7.31 -22.39 9.43
C PRO A 2 6.72 -21.81 10.71
N LYS A 3 7.00 -20.53 11.00
CA LYS A 3 6.30 -19.82 12.09
C LYS A 3 4.80 -19.94 11.80
N ALA A 4 4.02 -20.38 12.79
CA ALA A 4 2.58 -20.29 12.73
C ALA A 4 2.23 -18.85 12.33
N GLY A 5 1.57 -18.68 11.18
CA GLY A 5 1.17 -17.36 10.73
C GLY A 5 0.26 -16.74 11.78
N ARG A 6 0.53 -15.48 12.17
CA ARG A 6 -0.38 -14.73 13.05
C ARG A 6 -1.80 -14.83 12.47
N GLN A 7 -2.76 -15.25 13.30
CA GLN A 7 -4.14 -15.38 12.90
C GLN A 7 -4.75 -14.00 12.66
N ILE A 8 -5.29 -13.79 11.45
CA ILE A 8 -5.99 -12.55 11.10
C ILE A 8 -7.40 -12.62 11.70
N TYR A 9 -7.88 -11.49 12.24
CA TYR A 9 -9.20 -11.35 12.84
C TYR A 9 -10.07 -10.33 12.07
N ASP A 10 -11.37 -10.33 12.34
CA ASP A 10 -12.31 -9.43 11.68
C ASP A 10 -12.03 -7.96 12.08
N GLY A 11 -11.99 -7.07 11.09
CA GLY A 11 -11.56 -5.68 11.29
C GLY A 11 -10.04 -5.47 11.35
N ALA A 12 -9.23 -6.50 11.12
CA ALA A 12 -7.77 -6.40 11.15
C ALA A 12 -7.24 -5.40 10.12
N ILE A 13 -6.15 -4.71 10.50
CA ILE A 13 -5.40 -3.83 9.59
C ILE A 13 -4.12 -4.55 9.17
N CYS A 14 -3.90 -4.63 7.87
CA CYS A 14 -2.79 -5.35 7.27
C CYS A 14 -1.99 -4.47 6.32
N HIS A 15 -0.66 -4.51 6.47
CA HIS A 15 0.27 -4.10 5.43
C HIS A 15 0.47 -5.25 4.46
N ILE A 16 -0.05 -5.09 3.25
CA ILE A 16 0.06 -6.05 2.15
C ILE A 16 1.21 -5.65 1.24
N ILE A 17 2.02 -6.64 0.87
CA ILE A 17 3.15 -6.46 -0.03
C ILE A 17 3.11 -7.52 -1.11
N GLN A 18 3.27 -7.11 -2.37
CA GLN A 18 3.45 -8.03 -3.48
C GLN A 18 4.56 -7.56 -4.40
N ARG A 19 5.46 -8.45 -4.81
CA ARG A 19 6.66 -8.11 -5.59
C ARG A 19 6.75 -8.92 -6.87
N GLY A 20 7.21 -8.28 -7.94
CA GLY A 20 7.48 -8.90 -9.23
C GLY A 20 8.56 -9.98 -9.12
N ASN A 21 8.34 -11.11 -9.81
CA ASN A 21 9.29 -12.23 -9.85
C ASN A 21 10.68 -11.75 -10.26
N ASN A 22 11.75 -12.20 -9.61
CA ASN A 22 13.12 -11.69 -9.83
C ASN A 22 13.25 -10.16 -9.80
N ARG A 23 12.41 -9.47 -9.01
CA ARG A 23 12.34 -8.00 -8.94
C ARG A 23 12.00 -7.32 -10.28
N GLN A 24 11.41 -8.06 -11.22
CA GLN A 24 11.00 -7.55 -12.53
C GLN A 24 9.95 -6.44 -12.39
N GLU A 25 9.92 -5.54 -13.37
CA GLU A 25 8.87 -4.53 -13.45
C GLU A 25 7.51 -5.18 -13.72
N ILE A 26 6.54 -4.84 -12.87
CA ILE A 26 5.13 -5.22 -12.98
C ILE A 26 4.27 -4.05 -13.50
N PHE A 27 4.80 -2.82 -13.42
CA PHE A 27 4.24 -1.63 -14.06
C PHE A 27 5.29 -1.04 -15.00
N LYS A 28 5.09 -1.20 -16.31
CA LYS A 28 5.99 -0.70 -17.36
C LYS A 28 5.61 0.69 -17.83
N GLU A 29 4.32 1.03 -17.77
CA GLU A 29 3.79 2.35 -18.14
C GLU A 29 2.63 2.80 -17.25
N ASP A 30 2.29 4.08 -17.31
CA ASP A 30 1.22 4.71 -16.51
C ASP A 30 -0.12 3.96 -16.57
N GLN A 31 -0.44 3.38 -17.73
CA GLN A 31 -1.69 2.65 -17.91
C GLN A 31 -1.77 1.39 -17.05
N ASP A 32 -0.63 0.79 -16.70
CA ASP A 32 -0.59 -0.38 -15.82
C ASP A 32 -1.00 -0.01 -14.40
N TYR A 33 -0.48 1.11 -13.88
CA TYR A 33 -0.85 1.63 -12.57
C TYR A 33 -2.35 1.95 -12.51
N LYS A 34 -2.85 2.68 -13.52
CA LYS A 34 -4.29 3.00 -13.63
C LYS A 34 -5.14 1.74 -13.68
N LYS A 35 -4.72 0.72 -14.42
CA LYS A 35 -5.44 -0.55 -14.50
C LYS A 35 -5.47 -1.27 -13.16
N PHE A 36 -4.37 -1.31 -12.43
CA PHE A 36 -4.30 -1.92 -11.11
C PHE A 36 -5.22 -1.22 -10.10
N LEU A 37 -5.18 0.11 -10.05
CA LEU A 37 -6.10 0.92 -9.23
C LEU A 37 -7.57 0.68 -9.62
N SER A 38 -7.87 0.54 -10.92
CA SER A 38 -9.21 0.18 -11.38
C SER A 38 -9.65 -1.22 -10.95
N ILE A 39 -8.73 -2.20 -10.91
CA ILE A 39 -9.03 -3.56 -10.42
C ILE A 39 -9.37 -3.49 -8.94
N ILE A 40 -8.54 -2.81 -8.13
CA ILE A 40 -8.81 -2.58 -6.71
C ILE A 40 -10.20 -1.96 -6.51
N LYS A 41 -10.52 -0.93 -7.29
CA LYS A 41 -11.84 -0.29 -7.25
C LYS A 41 -12.96 -1.30 -7.48
N GLY A 42 -12.83 -2.17 -8.49
CA GLY A 42 -13.77 -3.24 -8.78
C GLY A 42 -13.98 -4.19 -7.60
N TYR A 43 -12.88 -4.62 -6.96
CA TYR A 43 -12.97 -5.48 -5.77
C TYR A 43 -13.58 -4.76 -4.57
N LYS A 44 -13.32 -3.47 -4.38
CA LYS A 44 -13.90 -2.66 -3.30
C LYS A 44 -15.41 -2.51 -3.40
N TRP A 45 -15.98 -2.60 -4.61
CA TRP A 45 -17.44 -2.62 -4.82
C TRP A 45 -18.09 -3.92 -4.33
N VAL A 46 -17.38 -5.05 -4.45
CA VAL A 46 -17.89 -6.38 -4.06
C VAL A 46 -17.60 -6.68 -2.59
N TYR A 47 -16.43 -6.25 -2.12
CA TYR A 47 -15.96 -6.44 -0.76
C TYR A 47 -15.65 -5.06 -0.16
N PRO A 48 -16.34 -4.60 0.89
CA PRO A 48 -16.19 -3.25 1.41
C PRO A 48 -14.94 -3.06 2.29
N PHE A 49 -13.78 -3.57 1.86
CA PHE A 49 -12.51 -3.34 2.56
C PHE A 49 -12.05 -1.88 2.41
N GLU A 50 -11.34 -1.37 3.40
CA GLU A 50 -10.86 0.00 3.42
C GLU A 50 -9.39 0.03 3.00
N ILE A 51 -8.99 1.06 2.25
CA ILE A 51 -7.60 1.30 1.88
C ILE A 51 -7.19 2.60 2.54
N TYR A 52 -6.29 2.52 3.51
CA TYR A 52 -5.76 3.69 4.18
C TYR A 52 -4.65 4.33 3.37
N ASN A 53 -3.64 3.54 2.96
CA ASN A 53 -2.49 4.07 2.24
C ASN A 53 -2.04 3.06 1.17
N TYR A 54 -1.39 3.55 0.12
CA TYR A 54 -0.77 2.70 -0.89
C TYR A 54 0.49 3.33 -1.47
N CYS A 55 1.35 2.47 -2.00
CA CYS A 55 2.48 2.82 -2.85
C CYS A 55 2.65 1.77 -3.93
N LEU A 56 2.49 2.16 -5.19
CA LEU A 56 2.75 1.30 -6.34
C LEU A 56 4.10 1.68 -6.92
N MET A 57 5.07 0.78 -6.76
CA MET A 57 6.43 0.91 -7.29
C MET A 57 6.55 0.06 -8.54
N ARG A 58 7.47 0.40 -9.46
CA ARG A 58 7.65 -0.33 -10.74
C ARG A 58 7.65 -1.86 -10.61
N ASN A 59 8.28 -2.40 -9.56
CA ASN A 59 8.40 -3.85 -9.34
C ASN A 59 7.71 -4.36 -8.06
N HIS A 60 7.00 -3.53 -7.29
CA HIS A 60 6.32 -3.99 -6.09
C HIS A 60 5.17 -3.07 -5.65
N ILE A 61 4.27 -3.63 -4.86
CA ILE A 61 3.04 -2.99 -4.40
C ILE A 61 3.05 -3.02 -2.88
N HIS A 62 2.70 -1.90 -2.26
CA HIS A 62 2.37 -1.79 -0.85
C HIS A 62 0.95 -1.27 -0.68
N LEU A 63 0.15 -1.94 0.14
CA LEU A 63 -1.18 -1.48 0.55
C LEU A 63 -1.29 -1.55 2.06
N LEU A 64 -1.89 -0.54 2.69
CA LEU A 64 -2.33 -0.56 4.08
C LEU A 64 -3.85 -0.61 4.07
N ILE A 65 -4.40 -1.77 4.42
CA ILE A 65 -5.83 -2.03 4.29
C ILE A 65 -6.43 -2.48 5.60
N LYS A 66 -7.70 -2.14 5.82
CA LYS A 66 -8.52 -2.75 6.88
C LYS A 66 -9.49 -3.72 6.23
N ILE A 67 -9.47 -4.97 6.70
CA ILE A 67 -10.35 -6.02 6.22
C ILE A 67 -11.49 -6.23 7.22
N PRO A 68 -12.77 -6.02 6.84
CA PRO A 68 -13.89 -6.26 7.75
C PRO A 68 -14.00 -7.73 8.18
N THR A 69 -13.74 -8.65 7.24
CA THR A 69 -13.91 -10.09 7.43
C THR A 69 -12.61 -10.82 7.11
N ALA A 70 -11.99 -11.43 8.13
CA ALA A 70 -10.65 -12.02 8.06
C ALA A 70 -10.50 -13.04 6.92
N LYS A 71 -11.49 -13.93 6.78
CA LYS A 71 -11.49 -14.99 5.76
C LYS A 71 -11.46 -14.45 4.32
N ASP A 72 -11.87 -13.21 4.10
CA ASP A 72 -11.92 -12.63 2.76
C ASP A 72 -10.57 -12.06 2.31
N LEU A 73 -9.63 -11.81 3.23
CA LEU A 73 -8.34 -11.18 2.88
C LEU A 73 -7.63 -11.94 1.76
N ALA A 74 -7.45 -13.25 1.95
CA ALA A 74 -6.74 -14.09 0.98
C ALA A 74 -7.45 -14.08 -0.38
N LYS A 75 -8.79 -14.21 -0.37
CA LYS A 75 -9.63 -14.23 -1.57
C LYS A 75 -9.55 -12.91 -2.35
N ILE A 76 -9.67 -11.78 -1.67
CA ILE A 76 -9.64 -10.44 -2.28
C ILE A 76 -8.24 -10.18 -2.86
N MET A 77 -7.18 -10.38 -2.07
CA MET A 77 -5.81 -10.12 -2.51
C MET A 77 -5.41 -11.04 -3.67
N GLN A 78 -5.72 -12.33 -3.57
CA GLN A 78 -5.49 -13.27 -4.66
C GLN A 78 -6.25 -12.86 -5.92
N GLY A 79 -7.51 -12.44 -5.78
CA GLY A 79 -8.31 -11.93 -6.88
C GLY A 79 -7.66 -10.73 -7.59
N ILE A 80 -7.34 -9.68 -6.83
CA ILE A 80 -6.71 -8.45 -7.35
C ILE A 80 -5.41 -8.77 -8.10
N PHE A 81 -4.52 -9.54 -7.47
CA PHE A 81 -3.22 -9.84 -8.07
C PHE A 81 -3.34 -10.74 -9.30
N GLN A 82 -4.24 -11.72 -9.29
CA GLN A 82 -4.50 -12.57 -10.46
C GLN A 82 -5.12 -11.76 -11.61
N SER A 83 -6.12 -10.93 -11.35
CA SER A 83 -6.72 -10.07 -12.38
C SER A 83 -5.68 -9.18 -13.05
N PHE A 84 -4.76 -8.61 -12.27
CA PHE A 84 -3.68 -7.81 -12.85
C PHE A 84 -2.67 -8.66 -13.63
N ARG A 85 -2.33 -9.87 -13.15
CA ARG A 85 -1.48 -10.81 -13.89
C ARG A 85 -2.09 -11.19 -15.24
N PHE A 86 -3.40 -11.43 -15.30
CA PHE A 86 -4.09 -11.71 -16.56
C PHE A 86 -4.04 -10.52 -17.53
N TYR A 87 -4.29 -9.31 -17.02
CA TYR A 87 -4.12 -8.08 -17.81
C TYR A 87 -2.71 -7.94 -18.37
N PHE A 88 -1.69 -8.10 -17.51
CA PHE A 88 -0.29 -8.00 -17.89
C PHE A 88 0.11 -9.03 -18.95
N GLY A 89 -0.31 -10.29 -18.76
CA GLY A 89 -0.09 -11.39 -19.71
C GLY A 89 -0.65 -11.08 -21.09
N LYS A 90 -1.90 -10.60 -21.16
CA LYS A 90 -2.53 -10.22 -22.42
C LYS A 90 -1.86 -9.03 -23.08
N LYS A 91 -1.54 -7.98 -22.32
CA LYS A 91 -0.98 -6.73 -22.85
C LYS A 91 0.44 -6.89 -23.38
N TYR A 92 1.27 -7.65 -22.66
CA TYR A 92 2.70 -7.77 -22.97
C TYR A 92 3.08 -9.11 -23.60
N ASN A 93 2.10 -9.90 -24.03
CA ASN A 93 2.29 -11.28 -24.49
C ASN A 93 3.19 -12.10 -23.52
N TYR A 94 2.98 -11.91 -22.22
CA TYR A 94 3.86 -12.44 -21.18
C TYR A 94 3.39 -13.81 -20.69
N ALA A 95 4.29 -14.80 -20.74
CA ALA A 95 4.11 -16.12 -20.17
C ALA A 95 5.02 -16.30 -18.93
N GLY A 96 4.49 -16.94 -17.89
CA GLY A 96 5.21 -17.22 -16.63
C GLY A 96 4.63 -16.55 -15.38
N TYR A 97 5.46 -16.52 -14.33
CA TYR A 97 5.13 -15.99 -13.01
C TYR A 97 5.42 -14.49 -12.94
N LEU A 98 4.36 -13.68 -12.82
CA LEU A 98 4.51 -12.23 -12.67
C LEU A 98 5.10 -11.86 -11.30
N TYR A 99 4.75 -12.59 -10.24
CA TYR A 99 5.14 -12.29 -8.85
C TYR A 99 6.07 -13.34 -8.25
N GLN A 100 6.82 -12.98 -7.20
CA GLN A 100 7.73 -13.89 -6.45
C GLN A 100 7.01 -14.96 -5.62
N GLY A 101 5.68 -15.03 -5.70
CA GLY A 101 4.85 -15.98 -4.98
C GLY A 101 3.59 -15.34 -4.43
N ARG A 102 3.15 -15.83 -3.27
CA ARG A 102 2.01 -15.28 -2.52
C ARG A 102 2.34 -13.88 -2.00
N PHE A 103 1.32 -13.04 -1.90
CA PHE A 103 1.46 -11.75 -1.22
C PHE A 103 1.87 -11.97 0.24
N LYS A 104 2.65 -11.04 0.78
CA LYS A 104 2.98 -11.00 2.19
C LYS A 104 1.96 -10.11 2.91
N SER A 105 1.58 -10.48 4.12
CA SER A 105 0.72 -9.67 4.98
C SER A 105 1.35 -9.54 6.36
N LYS A 106 1.43 -8.30 6.85
CA LYS A 106 1.86 -8.00 8.22
C LYS A 106 0.71 -7.31 8.95
N LEU A 107 0.26 -7.89 10.05
CA LEU A 107 -0.75 -7.33 10.93
C LEU A 107 -0.22 -6.08 11.64
N ILE A 108 -1.04 -5.04 11.72
CA ILE A 108 -0.78 -3.83 12.50
C ILE A 108 -1.54 -3.96 13.83
N GLU A 109 -0.83 -4.33 14.89
CA GLU A 109 -1.43 -4.66 16.20
C GLU A 109 -1.61 -3.45 17.11
N LYS A 110 -0.85 -2.37 16.90
CA LYS A 110 -0.96 -1.15 17.70
C LYS A 110 -1.21 0.06 16.82
N ASP A 111 -2.02 0.98 17.33
CA ASP A 111 -2.35 2.23 16.66
C ASP A 111 -1.10 3.06 16.35
N GLU A 112 -0.14 3.15 17.27
CA GLU A 112 1.12 3.87 17.04
C GLU A 112 1.88 3.41 15.78
N TYR A 113 1.75 2.14 15.39
CA TYR A 113 2.38 1.61 14.17
C TYR A 113 1.60 1.89 12.90
N LEU A 114 0.33 2.28 12.98
CA LEU A 114 -0.51 2.48 11.81
C LEU A 114 -0.04 3.68 10.97
N LEU A 115 0.23 4.81 11.63
CA LEU A 115 0.71 6.01 10.93
C LEU A 115 2.19 5.88 10.53
N GLU A 116 3.00 5.15 11.31
CA GLU A 116 4.38 4.81 10.92
C GLU A 116 4.41 3.90 9.69
N CYS A 117 3.51 2.92 9.60
CA CYS A 117 3.38 2.08 8.41
C CYS A 117 2.95 2.90 7.19
N ALA A 118 2.00 3.82 7.36
CA ALA A 118 1.61 4.75 6.30
C ALA A 118 2.80 5.58 5.80
N ARG A 119 3.58 6.16 6.72
CA ARG A 119 4.82 6.92 6.42
C ARG A 119 5.84 6.05 5.70
N TYR A 120 6.08 4.83 6.17
CA TYR A 120 6.96 3.88 5.51
C TYR A 120 6.52 3.65 4.06
N ILE A 121 5.24 3.34 3.85
CA ILE A 121 4.67 3.03 2.53
C ILE A 121 4.90 4.18 1.57
N GLU A 122 4.48 5.39 1.95
CA GLU A 122 4.53 6.56 1.08
C GLU A 122 5.95 7.04 0.80
N ARG A 123 6.92 6.77 1.69
CA ARG A 123 8.33 7.14 1.49
C ARG A 123 9.15 6.15 0.68
N ASN A 124 8.57 5.02 0.23
CA ASN A 124 9.29 4.05 -0.60
C ASN A 124 9.90 4.66 -1.88
N PRO A 125 9.23 5.58 -2.62
CA PRO A 125 9.82 6.22 -3.79
C PRO A 125 11.09 7.01 -3.48
N LEU A 126 11.11 7.78 -2.37
CA LEU A 126 12.31 8.50 -1.93
C LEU A 126 13.44 7.54 -1.56
N ARG A 127 13.12 6.49 -0.79
CA ARG A 127 14.09 5.50 -0.33
C ARG A 127 14.71 4.71 -1.47
N ALA A 128 13.95 4.49 -2.54
CA ALA A 128 14.43 3.83 -3.75
C ALA A 128 15.19 4.78 -4.70
N GLY A 129 15.25 6.08 -4.38
CA GLY A 129 15.89 7.09 -5.23
C GLY A 129 15.17 7.32 -6.57
N ILE A 130 13.89 6.97 -6.68
CA ILE A 130 13.10 7.12 -7.92
C ILE A 130 12.25 8.39 -7.95
N ALA A 131 12.24 9.15 -6.85
CA ALA A 131 11.62 10.45 -6.74
C ALA A 131 12.47 11.32 -5.80
N ALA A 132 12.68 12.59 -6.15
CA ALA A 132 13.33 13.57 -5.27
C ALA A 132 12.32 14.15 -4.27
N ASP A 133 11.06 14.29 -4.71
CA ASP A 133 9.93 14.73 -3.89
C ASP A 133 8.74 13.76 -4.06
N LEU A 134 8.04 13.47 -2.96
CA LEU A 134 6.80 12.68 -2.98
C LEU A 134 5.69 13.33 -3.80
N LYS A 135 5.73 14.66 -3.98
CA LYS A 135 4.81 15.41 -4.86
C LYS A 135 4.88 14.94 -6.31
N GLU A 136 6.04 14.46 -6.75
CA GLU A 136 6.29 14.05 -8.14
C GLU A 136 5.82 12.61 -8.41
N TYR A 137 5.70 11.79 -7.35
CA TYR A 137 5.30 10.41 -7.47
C TYR A 137 3.79 10.25 -7.32
N ARG A 138 3.05 10.21 -8.43
CA ARG A 138 1.58 10.13 -8.42
C ARG A 138 0.98 8.77 -8.00
N TRP A 139 1.81 7.74 -7.83
CA TRP A 139 1.35 6.36 -7.55
C TRP A 139 1.39 5.99 -6.07
N ILE A 140 1.25 6.99 -5.21
CA ILE A 140 1.16 6.87 -3.74
C ILE A 140 -0.03 7.66 -3.21
N SER A 141 -0.47 7.31 -2.00
CA SER A 141 -1.55 8.01 -1.30
C SER A 141 -1.17 9.39 -0.74
N TYR A 142 0.11 9.77 -0.76
CA TYR A 142 0.60 11.00 -0.12
C TYR A 142 -0.15 12.26 -0.56
N GLY A 143 -0.43 12.42 -1.86
CA GLY A 143 -1.13 13.59 -2.37
C GLY A 143 -2.57 13.76 -1.84
N PHE A 144 -3.24 12.65 -1.49
CA PHE A 144 -4.54 12.71 -0.81
C PHE A 144 -4.41 13.32 0.58
N TYR A 145 -3.41 12.88 1.35
CA TYR A 145 -3.23 13.30 2.73
C TYR A 145 -2.58 14.67 2.89
N ALA A 146 -1.55 14.98 2.10
CA ALA A 146 -0.82 16.24 2.21
C ALA A 146 -1.52 17.40 1.48
N TYR A 147 -2.12 17.15 0.31
CA TYR A 147 -2.66 18.20 -0.55
C TYR A 147 -4.18 18.16 -0.70
N GLY A 148 -4.84 17.13 -0.17
CA GLY A 148 -6.29 16.97 -0.32
C GLY A 148 -6.71 16.62 -1.74
N LEU A 149 -5.83 15.98 -2.52
CA LEU A 149 -6.21 15.46 -3.83
C LEU A 149 -7.34 14.43 -3.68
N ARG A 150 -8.28 14.42 -4.62
CA ARG A 150 -9.40 13.49 -4.58
C ARG A 150 -8.94 12.10 -5.00
N ASP A 151 -9.07 11.13 -4.11
CA ASP A 151 -8.93 9.71 -4.40
C ASP A 151 -10.14 8.95 -3.85
N LYS A 152 -10.85 8.23 -4.72
CA LYS A 152 -12.05 7.47 -4.34
C LYS A 152 -11.72 6.08 -3.78
N LEU A 153 -10.46 5.65 -3.89
CA LEU A 153 -10.01 4.38 -3.32
C LEU A 153 -9.71 4.51 -1.82
N ILE A 154 -9.23 5.69 -1.41
CA ILE A 154 -8.76 5.92 -0.05
C ILE A 154 -9.94 6.13 0.88
N THR A 155 -10.02 5.30 1.91
CA THR A 155 -10.71 5.63 3.16
C THR A 155 -9.69 6.35 4.04
N PRO A 156 -9.96 7.57 4.56
CA PRO A 156 -8.98 8.28 5.37
C PRO A 156 -8.53 7.45 6.58
N ASN A 157 -7.21 7.36 6.78
CA ASN A 157 -6.63 6.73 7.95
C ASN A 157 -7.14 7.42 9.24
N PRO A 158 -7.66 6.67 10.24
CA PRO A 158 -8.22 7.26 11.44
C PRO A 158 -7.20 8.08 12.25
N LEU A 159 -5.92 7.69 12.24
CA LEU A 159 -4.88 8.45 12.94
C LEU A 159 -4.44 9.70 12.19
N TYR A 160 -4.56 9.72 10.86
CA TYR A 160 -4.46 10.97 10.12
C TYR A 160 -5.58 11.93 10.55
N LEU A 161 -6.83 11.46 10.59
CA LEU A 161 -7.98 12.27 11.02
C LEU A 161 -7.80 12.81 12.45
N ALA A 162 -7.18 12.02 13.34
CA ALA A 162 -6.90 12.40 14.72
C ALA A 162 -5.82 13.48 14.88
N LEU A 163 -4.96 13.73 13.88
CA LEU A 163 -3.91 14.76 13.97
C LEU A 163 -4.48 16.17 14.21
N SER A 164 -5.63 16.48 13.59
CA SER A 164 -6.37 17.71 13.86
C SER A 164 -7.77 17.65 13.25
N SER A 165 -8.75 18.26 13.92
CA SER A 165 -10.07 18.52 13.34
C SER A 165 -10.01 19.55 12.21
N ASP A 166 -9.09 20.52 12.28
CA ASP A 166 -8.85 21.50 11.22
C ASP A 166 -8.14 20.85 10.03
N THR A 167 -8.74 20.96 8.85
CA THR A 167 -8.23 20.28 7.64
C THR A 167 -6.88 20.83 7.17
N LYS A 168 -6.64 22.14 7.28
CA LYS A 168 -5.39 22.76 6.84
C LYS A 168 -4.25 22.41 7.80
N LYS A 169 -4.52 22.47 9.11
CA LYS A 169 -3.59 22.06 10.16
C LYS A 169 -3.27 20.57 10.08
N ARG A 170 -4.27 19.71 9.86
CA ARG A 170 -4.08 18.26 9.70
C ARG A 170 -3.13 17.92 8.54
N ARG A 171 -3.32 18.57 7.38
CA ARG A 171 -2.44 18.40 6.21
C ARG A 171 -1.00 18.81 6.51
N ARG A 172 -0.81 19.97 7.15
CA ARG A 172 0.51 20.45 7.56
C ARG A 172 1.19 19.49 8.54
N LEU A 173 0.48 19.07 9.58
CA LEU A 173 0.99 18.09 10.55
C LEU A 173 1.36 16.76 9.90
N TYR A 174 0.60 16.34 8.90
CA TYR A 174 0.91 15.14 8.13
C TYR A 174 2.18 15.30 7.29
N GLU A 175 2.36 16.43 6.59
CA GLU A 175 3.59 16.73 5.85
C GLU A 175 4.80 16.76 6.79
N GLU A 176 4.70 17.43 7.93
CA GLU A 176 5.73 17.45 8.98
C GLU A 176 6.03 16.02 9.50
N TYR A 177 4.99 15.20 9.70
CA TYR A 177 5.14 13.82 10.15
C TYR A 177 5.87 12.93 9.12
N ILE A 178 5.54 13.09 7.83
CA ILE A 178 6.16 12.31 6.75
C ILE A 178 7.66 12.63 6.65
N PHE A 179 8.03 13.91 6.65
CA PHE A 179 9.42 14.34 6.44
C PHE A 179 10.26 14.47 7.71
N GLY A 180 9.65 14.53 8.90
CA GLY A 180 10.36 14.65 10.16
C GLY A 180 11.32 13.48 10.39
N SER A 181 12.57 13.77 10.73
CA SER A 181 13.60 12.77 11.05
C SER A 181 13.28 12.01 12.33
N ARG A 182 13.54 10.70 12.39
CA ARG A 182 13.41 9.92 13.64
C ARG A 182 14.70 9.19 13.99
N ILE A 183 15.01 9.15 15.29
CA ILE A 183 16.19 8.47 15.85
C ILE A 183 16.22 6.97 15.48
N TYR A 184 15.04 6.36 15.34
CA TYR A 184 14.88 4.92 15.08
C TYR A 184 14.30 4.61 13.69
N GLU A 185 14.46 5.52 12.74
CA GLU A 185 13.86 5.39 11.40
C GLU A 185 14.28 4.10 10.71
N GLU A 186 15.54 3.72 10.79
CA GLU A 186 16.03 2.46 10.23
C GLU A 186 15.42 1.21 10.87
N ILE A 187 15.07 1.27 12.16
CA ILE A 187 14.48 0.13 12.89
C ILE A 187 13.04 -0.04 12.42
N VAL A 188 12.27 1.04 12.42
CA VAL A 188 10.89 1.08 11.91
C VAL A 188 10.85 0.62 10.45
N ASP A 189 11.79 1.10 9.64
CA ASP A 189 11.97 0.68 8.27
C ASP A 189 12.26 -0.81 8.15
N ARG A 190 13.14 -1.37 8.97
CA ARG A 190 13.43 -2.81 8.99
C ARG A 190 12.21 -3.62 9.40
N GLU A 191 11.36 -3.10 10.27
CA GLU A 191 10.14 -3.79 10.66
C GLU A 191 9.13 -3.89 9.51
N PHE A 192 9.01 -2.86 8.68
CA PHE A 192 8.05 -2.83 7.56
C PHE A 192 8.64 -3.29 6.22
N LYS A 193 9.97 -3.29 6.11
CA LYS A 193 10.72 -3.86 4.99
C LYS A 193 10.68 -5.37 5.12
N ILE A 194 10.33 -6.05 4.03
CA ILE A 194 10.48 -7.51 4.00
C ILE A 194 11.67 -7.87 3.12
N GLN A 195 12.55 -8.71 3.69
CA GLN A 195 13.66 -9.38 3.03
C GLN A 195 13.21 -10.08 1.73
#